data_AF-A0A7X6U786-F1
#
_entry.id   AF-A0A7X6U786-F1
#
_cell.length_a   1.000
_cell.length_b   1.000
_cell.length_c   1.000
_cell.angle_alpha   90.00
_cell.angle_beta   90.00
_cell.angle_gamma   90.00
#
_symmetry.space_group_name_H-M   'P 1'
#
loop_
_entity.id
_entity.type
_entity.pdbx_description
1 polymer ?
#
loop_
_entity_poly.entity_id
_entity_poly.type
_entity_poly.pdbx_seq_one_letter_code
_entity_poly.pdbx_strand_id
1 'polypeptide(L)'
;MNRKTIKSVLKQLDRIPLPDKETILAACAAQDLHVGQAEPKPKRRPHLKPVLASLVALGVLLSGATVYAAIAEARDYAAAVTFFNTNNLPLDGLSRSEIKHVYRDISTGTFTFGKTADVVTSSVSGYDLFQEEPTPEDLAKLWQAKNGNHTWPAFLPGQDDGVTYRISYTERLDEKLGFNVTDQSVIQKWVDGQQVWEASFKNLWLDSYAVLGDSVIVYGQTPTWSSEQTQYAWLALVDASGQIRWQHVMDNGFKHEYIGAVLPDEDGLAVFSRGNLKVLCLSRFDRTGQRTHFSQTEVGSYGIRNAARLADGYLVQLLDYAQGDRLIKMTRDGTLADAYTYGSEDENYYIADMAEFAGKICLSAYAVPRMADDMPHTSHYEIGPVLEEIYAGKDFEISNEALTQKVRDNYTALLLICDP
;
A
#
# COMPACT_ATOMS: atom_id res chain seq x y z
N MET A 1 27.07 2.11 -17.95
CA MET A 1 27.11 3.57 -18.21
C MET A 1 28.42 4.16 -17.64
N ASN A 2 29.13 5.06 -18.34
CA ASN A 2 30.48 5.51 -17.91
C ASN A 2 30.41 6.47 -16.70
N ARG A 3 31.26 6.26 -15.69
CA ARG A 3 31.40 7.02 -14.42
C ARG A 3 31.54 8.53 -14.62
N LYS A 4 32.07 8.98 -15.77
CA LYS A 4 32.16 10.40 -16.15
C LYS A 4 30.82 11.03 -16.50
N THR A 5 29.91 10.26 -17.10
CA THR A 5 28.56 10.72 -17.47
C THR A 5 27.68 10.88 -16.23
N ILE A 6 27.81 9.96 -15.27
CA ILE A 6 27.10 10.01 -13.97
C ILE A 6 27.49 11.27 -13.18
N LYS A 7 28.78 11.58 -13.06
CA LYS A 7 29.24 12.82 -12.38
C LYS A 7 28.78 14.11 -13.07
N SER A 8 28.56 14.09 -14.38
CA SER A 8 28.06 15.26 -15.13
C SER A 8 26.59 15.51 -14.88
N VAL A 9 25.78 14.45 -14.76
CA VAL A 9 24.35 14.51 -14.47
C VAL A 9 24.11 14.93 -13.01
N LEU A 10 24.88 14.37 -12.07
CA LEU A 10 24.82 14.76 -10.65
C LEU A 10 25.15 16.25 -10.42
N LYS A 11 26.14 16.80 -11.15
CA LYS A 11 26.47 18.24 -11.08
C LYS A 11 25.41 19.16 -11.69
N GLN A 12 24.52 18.63 -12.53
CA GLN A 12 23.38 19.36 -13.06
C GLN A 12 22.20 19.35 -12.09
N LEU A 13 22.01 18.27 -11.32
CA LEU A 13 20.97 18.13 -10.30
C LEU A 13 21.22 19.03 -9.07
N ASP A 14 22.48 19.21 -8.64
CA ASP A 14 22.85 20.17 -7.57
C ASP A 14 22.54 21.65 -7.90
N ARG A 15 22.18 21.95 -9.15
CA ARG A 15 21.87 23.30 -9.62
C ARG A 15 20.37 23.52 -9.88
N ILE A 16 19.54 22.51 -9.64
CA ILE A 16 18.08 22.64 -9.70
C ILE A 16 17.63 23.01 -8.29
N PRO A 17 17.26 24.27 -8.00
CA PRO A 17 16.64 24.58 -6.73
C PRO A 17 15.34 23.77 -6.64
N LEU A 18 15.17 23.03 -5.55
CA LEU A 18 13.90 22.38 -5.23
C LEU A 18 12.79 23.46 -5.27
N PRO A 19 11.63 23.19 -5.90
CA PRO A 19 10.60 24.21 -6.07
C PRO A 19 10.09 24.69 -4.72
N ASP A 20 9.96 26.00 -4.58
CA ASP A 20 9.46 26.63 -3.36
C ASP A 20 8.02 26.18 -3.06
N LYS A 21 7.71 26.01 -1.77
CA LYS A 21 6.43 25.53 -1.23
C LYS A 21 5.24 26.33 -1.77
N GLU A 22 5.44 27.62 -2.06
CA GLU A 22 4.40 28.49 -2.66
C GLU A 22 4.17 28.23 -4.16
N THR A 23 5.17 27.73 -4.88
CA THR A 23 5.03 27.36 -6.31
C THR A 23 4.15 26.12 -6.48
N ILE A 24 4.22 25.19 -5.51
CA ILE A 24 3.33 24.02 -5.43
C ILE A 24 1.88 24.45 -5.15
N LEU A 25 1.68 25.46 -4.29
CA LEU A 25 0.34 26.01 -4.00
C LEU A 25 -0.26 26.78 -5.19
N ALA A 26 0.57 27.45 -6.00
CA ALA A 26 0.12 28.21 -7.17
C ALA A 26 -0.30 27.31 -8.36
N ALA A 27 0.35 26.16 -8.56
CA ALA A 27 -0.03 25.19 -9.59
C ALA A 27 -1.43 24.57 -9.33
N CYS A 28 -1.84 24.47 -8.07
CA CYS A 28 -3.15 23.97 -7.64
C CYS A 28 -4.31 24.96 -7.85
N ALA A 29 -4.03 26.23 -8.16
CA ALA A 29 -5.07 27.27 -8.31
C ALA A 29 -5.54 27.52 -9.76
N ALA A 30 -4.93 26.87 -10.77
CA ALA A 30 -5.17 27.17 -12.19
C ALA A 30 -6.14 26.23 -12.93
N GLN A 31 -6.85 25.34 -12.23
CA GLN A 31 -7.87 24.50 -12.84
C GLN A 31 -9.27 24.93 -12.41
N ASP A 32 -9.71 26.07 -12.95
CA ASP A 32 -11.14 26.39 -13.04
C ASP A 32 -11.54 26.71 -14.48
N LEU A 33 -12.51 25.90 -14.95
CA LEU A 33 -13.47 26.13 -16.04
C LEU A 33 -12.95 26.23 -17.49
N HIS A 34 -13.47 25.36 -18.37
CA HIS A 34 -14.47 25.77 -19.38
C HIS A 34 -15.24 24.58 -19.97
N VAL A 35 -16.52 24.50 -19.61
CA VAL A 35 -17.56 23.68 -20.24
C VAL A 35 -18.05 24.41 -21.48
N GLY A 36 -17.89 23.81 -22.66
CA GLY A 36 -18.40 24.32 -23.93
C GLY A 36 -19.53 23.45 -24.49
N GLN A 37 -20.74 24.00 -24.48
CA GLN A 37 -21.97 23.45 -25.09
C GLN A 37 -21.87 23.36 -26.63
N ALA A 38 -22.52 22.37 -27.24
CA ALA A 38 -22.65 22.25 -28.69
C ALA A 38 -24.11 22.05 -29.13
N GLU A 39 -24.57 22.88 -30.09
CA GLU A 39 -25.78 22.69 -30.92
C GLU A 39 -25.78 23.71 -32.12
N PRO A 40 -26.55 23.57 -33.23
CA PRO A 40 -26.32 22.67 -34.38
C PRO A 40 -26.53 23.35 -35.79
N LYS A 41 -26.48 22.54 -36.90
CA LYS A 41 -27.12 22.64 -38.26
C LYS A 41 -26.20 22.91 -39.49
N PRO A 42 -26.61 22.64 -40.77
CA PRO A 42 -27.53 21.63 -41.35
C PRO A 42 -27.07 20.91 -42.67
N LYS A 43 -27.81 19.83 -42.98
CA LYS A 43 -28.01 18.98 -44.19
C LYS A 43 -27.60 19.46 -45.60
N ARG A 44 -27.20 18.49 -46.45
CA ARG A 44 -27.87 18.13 -47.74
C ARG A 44 -27.43 16.74 -48.27
N ARG A 45 -28.40 15.91 -48.65
CA ARG A 45 -28.26 14.71 -49.51
C ARG A 45 -28.65 15.08 -50.95
N PRO A 46 -28.25 14.27 -51.94
CA PRO A 46 -29.27 13.57 -52.72
C PRO A 46 -28.97 12.09 -52.96
N HIS A 47 -30.05 11.33 -53.18
CA HIS A 47 -30.09 9.93 -53.60
C HIS A 47 -30.00 9.81 -55.13
N LEU A 48 -29.36 8.76 -55.65
CA LEU A 48 -29.97 7.69 -56.48
C LEU A 48 -28.93 6.59 -56.81
N LYS A 49 -29.39 5.33 -56.83
CA LYS A 49 -28.67 4.07 -57.17
C LYS A 49 -28.99 3.67 -58.64
N PRO A 50 -28.60 2.49 -59.18
CA PRO A 50 -27.34 1.72 -59.23
C PRO A 50 -26.95 1.33 -60.69
N VAL A 51 -25.93 0.45 -60.83
CA VAL A 51 -25.61 -0.43 -61.99
C VAL A 51 -24.72 0.16 -63.10
N LEU A 52 -23.41 -0.13 -63.06
CA LEU A 52 -22.77 -1.13 -63.94
C LEU A 52 -21.29 -1.28 -63.51
N ALA A 53 -20.99 -2.44 -62.94
CA ALA A 53 -19.64 -2.92 -62.71
C ALA A 53 -19.08 -3.48 -64.01
N SER A 54 -17.86 -3.10 -64.38
CA SER A 54 -16.90 -3.94 -65.12
C SER A 54 -15.70 -3.08 -65.52
N LEU A 55 -14.71 -2.97 -64.62
CA LEU A 55 -13.27 -2.78 -64.92
C LEU A 55 -12.43 -2.52 -63.65
N VAL A 56 -13.04 -2.29 -62.49
CA VAL A 56 -12.32 -2.10 -61.21
C VAL A 56 -12.16 -3.41 -60.40
N ALA A 57 -12.82 -4.50 -60.82
CA ALA A 57 -12.88 -5.76 -60.08
C ALA A 57 -11.59 -6.61 -60.07
N LEU A 58 -10.58 -6.30 -60.91
CA LEU A 58 -9.27 -6.99 -60.83
C LEU A 58 -8.21 -6.23 -60.03
N GLY A 59 -8.41 -4.92 -59.78
CA GLY A 59 -7.56 -4.13 -58.89
C GLY A 59 -8.01 -4.18 -57.43
N VAL A 60 -9.31 -4.35 -57.17
CA VAL A 60 -9.89 -4.35 -55.81
C VAL A 60 -9.75 -5.69 -55.07
N LEU A 61 -9.52 -6.80 -55.78
CA LEU A 61 -9.29 -8.10 -55.13
C LEU A 61 -7.84 -8.30 -54.65
N LEU A 62 -6.88 -7.56 -55.21
CA LEU A 62 -5.49 -7.53 -54.73
C LEU A 62 -5.24 -6.39 -53.74
N SER A 63 -6.06 -5.34 -53.72
CA SER A 63 -6.04 -4.31 -52.67
C SER A 63 -7.01 -4.57 -51.50
N GLY A 64 -7.95 -5.51 -51.64
CA GLY A 64 -8.90 -5.87 -50.59
C GLY A 64 -8.24 -6.45 -49.34
N ALA A 65 -7.24 -7.33 -49.49
CA ALA A 65 -6.48 -7.87 -48.36
C ALA A 65 -5.64 -6.78 -47.66
N THR A 66 -5.05 -5.85 -48.41
CA THR A 66 -4.29 -4.72 -47.84
C THR A 66 -5.19 -3.68 -47.18
N VAL A 67 -6.41 -3.45 -47.69
CA VAL A 67 -7.37 -2.51 -47.09
C VAL A 67 -8.00 -3.11 -45.84
N TYR A 68 -8.36 -4.40 -45.85
CA TYR A 68 -8.84 -5.09 -44.63
C TYR A 68 -7.76 -5.19 -43.56
N ALA A 69 -6.52 -5.53 -43.93
CA ALA A 69 -5.40 -5.51 -43.00
C ALA A 69 -5.13 -4.10 -42.46
N ALA A 70 -5.19 -3.06 -43.30
CA ALA A 70 -5.03 -1.67 -42.86
C ALA A 70 -6.17 -1.17 -41.96
N ILE A 71 -7.42 -1.60 -42.21
CA ILE A 71 -8.58 -1.25 -41.38
C ILE A 71 -8.50 -1.98 -40.02
N ALA A 72 -8.16 -3.27 -40.01
CA ALA A 72 -7.90 -4.02 -38.78
C ALA A 72 -6.74 -3.39 -38.00
N GLU A 73 -5.66 -3.02 -38.69
CA GLU A 73 -4.50 -2.36 -38.09
C GLU A 73 -4.84 -0.97 -37.53
N ALA A 74 -5.70 -0.20 -38.20
CA ALA A 74 -6.18 1.08 -37.71
C ALA A 74 -7.07 0.92 -36.47
N ARG A 75 -7.92 -0.10 -36.45
CA ARG A 75 -8.77 -0.43 -35.31
C ARG A 75 -7.95 -0.89 -34.10
N ASP A 76 -7.00 -1.79 -34.30
CA ASP A 76 -6.14 -2.32 -33.24
C ASP A 76 -5.26 -1.22 -32.66
N TYR A 77 -4.74 -0.33 -33.50
CA TYR A 77 -4.00 0.84 -33.04
C TYR A 77 -4.90 1.82 -32.28
N ALA A 78 -6.12 2.10 -32.75
CA ALA A 78 -7.06 2.98 -32.05
C ALA A 78 -7.47 2.41 -30.68
N ALA A 79 -7.63 1.09 -30.57
CA ALA A 79 -7.86 0.40 -29.31
C ALA A 79 -6.65 0.53 -28.37
N ALA A 80 -5.43 0.34 -28.90
CA ALA A 80 -4.20 0.52 -28.13
C ALA A 80 -4.02 1.98 -27.66
N VAL A 81 -4.27 2.98 -28.50
CA VAL A 81 -4.19 4.40 -28.10
C VAL A 81 -5.25 4.75 -27.07
N THR A 82 -6.48 4.24 -27.24
CA THR A 82 -7.53 4.40 -26.21
C THR A 82 -7.08 3.79 -24.89
N PHE A 83 -6.54 2.58 -24.92
CA PHE A 83 -6.00 1.91 -23.74
C PHE A 83 -4.91 2.74 -23.06
N PHE A 84 -3.93 3.26 -23.81
CA PHE A 84 -2.88 4.12 -23.26
C PHE A 84 -3.46 5.38 -22.60
N ASN A 85 -4.37 6.06 -23.28
CA ASN A 85 -4.99 7.29 -22.76
C ASN A 85 -5.87 7.01 -21.53
N THR A 86 -6.61 5.90 -21.50
CA THR A 86 -7.45 5.50 -20.37
C THR A 86 -6.61 5.13 -19.14
N ASN A 87 -5.43 4.56 -19.34
CA ASN A 87 -4.53 4.11 -18.26
C ASN A 87 -3.37 5.08 -18.01
N ASN A 88 -3.43 6.32 -18.50
CA ASN A 88 -2.39 7.34 -18.35
C ASN A 88 -0.96 6.89 -18.71
N LEU A 89 -0.84 5.98 -19.69
CA LEU A 89 0.46 5.47 -20.14
C LEU A 89 1.09 6.43 -21.16
N PRO A 90 2.40 6.73 -21.05
CA PRO A 90 3.07 7.60 -22.00
C PRO A 90 3.15 6.95 -23.39
N LEU A 91 2.73 7.72 -24.39
CA LEU A 91 2.88 7.37 -25.81
C LEU A 91 4.21 7.88 -26.40
N ASP A 92 4.86 8.82 -25.72
CA ASP A 92 6.05 9.51 -26.21
C ASP A 92 7.23 8.56 -26.38
N GLY A 93 7.90 8.64 -27.52
CA GLY A 93 9.04 7.76 -27.84
C GLY A 93 8.66 6.36 -28.32
N LEU A 94 7.35 6.04 -28.44
CA LEU A 94 6.87 4.78 -29.01
C LEU A 94 6.39 4.94 -30.45
N SER A 95 6.81 4.02 -31.31
CA SER A 95 6.22 3.86 -32.64
C SER A 95 4.84 3.20 -32.59
N ARG A 96 4.07 3.34 -33.67
CA ARG A 96 2.74 2.73 -33.83
C ARG A 96 2.73 1.21 -33.57
N SER A 97 3.77 0.51 -33.99
CA SER A 97 3.93 -0.94 -33.74
C SER A 97 4.22 -1.24 -32.27
N GLU A 98 5.03 -0.41 -31.62
CA GLU A 98 5.40 -0.58 -30.21
C GLU A 98 4.21 -0.29 -29.29
N ILE A 99 3.40 0.72 -29.59
CA ILE A 99 2.14 1.00 -28.86
C ILE A 99 1.22 -0.23 -28.89
N LYS A 100 1.04 -0.86 -30.06
CA LYS A 100 0.24 -2.09 -30.19
C LYS A 100 0.87 -3.27 -29.45
N HIS A 101 2.20 -3.35 -29.43
CA HIS A 101 2.91 -4.45 -28.79
C HIS A 101 2.82 -4.33 -27.26
N VAL A 102 3.09 -3.16 -26.70
CA VAL A 102 2.90 -2.85 -25.27
C VAL A 102 1.45 -3.07 -24.88
N TYR A 103 0.48 -2.57 -25.64
CA TYR A 103 -0.94 -2.83 -25.40
C TYR A 103 -1.24 -4.33 -25.32
N ARG A 104 -0.78 -5.11 -26.31
CA ARG A 104 -0.97 -6.55 -26.33
C ARG A 104 -0.31 -7.20 -25.11
N ASP A 105 0.95 -6.86 -24.87
CA ASP A 105 1.80 -7.43 -23.82
C ASP A 105 1.21 -7.20 -22.42
N ILE A 106 0.61 -6.02 -22.18
CA ILE A 106 -0.13 -5.71 -20.95
C ILE A 106 -1.48 -6.44 -20.93
N SER A 107 -2.28 -6.34 -22.00
CA SER A 107 -3.62 -6.94 -22.06
C SER A 107 -3.62 -8.47 -21.97
N THR A 108 -2.52 -9.12 -22.36
CA THR A 108 -2.33 -10.58 -22.24
C THR A 108 -1.52 -10.99 -21.03
N GLY A 109 -1.05 -10.03 -20.22
CA GLY A 109 -0.26 -10.29 -19.02
C GLY A 109 1.08 -10.99 -19.28
N THR A 110 1.68 -10.78 -20.45
CA THR A 110 2.91 -11.49 -20.86
C THR A 110 4.19 -10.76 -20.47
N PHE A 111 4.18 -9.42 -20.45
CA PHE A 111 5.30 -8.56 -20.03
C PHE A 111 6.67 -8.93 -20.64
N THR A 112 6.69 -9.40 -21.88
CA THR A 112 7.90 -9.88 -22.57
C THR A 112 8.61 -8.81 -23.39
N PHE A 113 7.97 -7.67 -23.62
CA PHE A 113 8.53 -6.60 -24.43
C PHE A 113 9.19 -5.55 -23.54
N GLY A 114 10.51 -5.33 -23.70
CA GLY A 114 11.28 -4.46 -22.81
C GLY A 114 10.74 -3.04 -22.66
N LYS A 115 10.17 -2.45 -23.73
CA LYS A 115 9.54 -1.12 -23.64
C LYS A 115 8.22 -1.11 -22.87
N THR A 116 7.57 -2.27 -22.67
CA THR A 116 6.41 -2.38 -21.76
C THR A 116 6.82 -2.01 -20.35
N ALA A 117 7.98 -2.49 -19.89
CA ALA A 117 8.53 -2.12 -18.59
C ALA A 117 8.84 -0.62 -18.52
N ASP A 118 9.46 -0.03 -19.55
CA ASP A 118 9.75 1.42 -19.61
C ASP A 118 8.46 2.27 -19.55
N VAL A 119 7.39 1.85 -20.24
CA VAL A 119 6.11 2.56 -20.27
C VAL A 119 5.38 2.46 -18.93
N VAL A 120 5.38 1.27 -18.31
CA VAL A 120 4.77 1.05 -17.00
C VAL A 120 5.54 1.82 -15.92
N THR A 121 6.88 1.75 -15.91
CA THR A 121 7.72 2.45 -14.94
C THR A 121 7.66 3.97 -15.09
N SER A 122 7.51 4.51 -16.29
CA SER A 122 7.30 5.95 -16.50
C SER A 122 5.89 6.43 -16.16
N SER A 123 4.91 5.53 -16.11
CA SER A 123 3.54 5.84 -15.66
C SER A 123 3.37 5.80 -14.13
N VAL A 124 4.23 5.04 -13.43
CA VAL A 124 4.28 5.02 -11.96
C VAL A 124 5.35 6.00 -11.51
N SER A 125 4.95 7.12 -10.90
CA SER A 125 5.93 8.08 -10.35
C SER A 125 6.51 7.51 -9.05
N GLY A 126 7.69 6.91 -9.13
CA GLY A 126 8.46 6.46 -7.97
C GLY A 126 9.62 7.40 -7.69
N TYR A 127 9.83 7.78 -6.43
CA TYR A 127 10.99 8.57 -6.01
C TYR A 127 11.86 7.74 -5.07
N ASP A 128 13.13 7.60 -5.42
CA ASP A 128 14.16 7.21 -4.45
C ASP A 128 14.25 8.33 -3.42
N LEU A 129 14.02 7.98 -2.16
CA LEU A 129 14.15 8.94 -1.07
C LEU A 129 15.60 8.96 -0.61
N PHE A 130 16.28 10.10 -0.80
CA PHE A 130 17.58 10.31 -0.20
C PHE A 130 17.43 10.31 1.32
N GLN A 131 18.09 9.35 1.99
CA GLN A 131 18.15 9.31 3.44
C GLN A 131 19.40 10.04 3.91
N GLU A 132 19.24 11.09 4.69
CA GLU A 132 20.36 11.71 5.41
C GLU A 132 21.00 10.69 6.36
N GLU A 133 22.30 10.87 6.65
CA GLU A 133 22.97 10.06 7.66
C GLU A 133 22.31 10.30 9.03
N PRO A 134 22.00 9.23 9.79
CA PRO A 134 21.32 9.38 11.06
C PRO A 134 22.29 10.05 12.03
N THR A 135 21.81 11.07 12.73
CA THR A 135 22.62 11.68 13.78
C THR A 135 22.73 10.70 14.97
N PRO A 136 23.76 10.84 15.83
CA PRO A 136 23.80 10.08 17.09
C PRO A 136 22.55 10.24 17.96
N GLU A 137 21.87 11.40 17.85
CA GLU A 137 20.60 11.65 18.52
C GLU A 137 19.46 10.82 17.92
N ASP A 138 19.38 10.69 16.59
CA ASP A 138 18.39 9.86 15.92
C ASP A 138 18.54 8.39 16.29
N LEU A 139 19.78 7.90 16.33
CA LEU A 139 20.09 6.53 16.76
C LEU A 139 19.72 6.31 18.24
N ALA A 140 19.99 7.28 19.10
CA ALA A 140 19.62 7.21 20.52
C ALA A 140 18.10 7.17 20.71
N LYS A 141 17.35 7.99 19.96
CA LYS A 141 15.87 7.97 19.94
C LYS A 141 15.34 6.62 19.47
N LEU A 142 15.90 6.07 18.39
CA LEU A 142 15.49 4.77 17.85
C LEU A 142 15.80 3.62 18.82
N TRP A 143 16.93 3.65 19.52
CA TRP A 143 17.26 2.69 20.59
C TRP A 143 16.38 2.82 21.82
N GLN A 144 16.00 4.03 22.22
CA GLN A 144 15.03 4.23 23.30
C GLN A 144 13.64 3.71 22.91
N ALA A 145 13.21 3.92 21.67
CA ALA A 145 11.95 3.38 21.16
C ALA A 145 11.94 1.83 21.17
N LYS A 146 13.06 1.19 20.83
CA LYS A 146 13.22 -0.27 20.80
C LYS A 146 13.33 -0.91 22.19
N ASN A 147 14.06 -0.28 23.12
CA ASN A 147 14.31 -0.85 24.45
C ASN A 147 13.18 -0.56 25.46
N GLY A 148 12.27 0.36 25.14
CA GLY A 148 11.14 0.72 26.00
C GLY A 148 9.89 -0.16 25.86
N ASN A 149 9.78 -0.98 24.80
CA ASN A 149 8.57 -1.73 24.48
C ASN A 149 8.89 -3.13 23.93
N HIS A 150 8.23 -4.16 24.49
CA HIS A 150 8.16 -5.51 23.88
C HIS A 150 7.19 -5.57 22.69
N THR A 151 6.54 -4.45 22.36
CA THR A 151 5.81 -4.26 21.12
C THR A 151 6.75 -3.61 20.12
N TRP A 152 6.88 -4.22 18.94
CA TRP A 152 7.49 -3.53 17.78
C TRP A 152 6.86 -2.14 17.72
N PRO A 153 7.63 -1.05 17.71
CA PRO A 153 7.04 0.25 17.46
C PRO A 153 6.38 0.12 16.10
N ALA A 154 5.04 0.16 16.07
CA ALA A 154 4.36 0.70 14.93
C ALA A 154 5.01 2.07 14.75
N PHE A 155 5.95 2.16 13.81
CA PHE A 155 6.50 3.43 13.37
C PHE A 155 5.26 4.22 12.92
N LEU A 156 4.77 5.09 13.79
CA LEU A 156 3.91 6.19 13.44
C LEU A 156 4.86 7.36 13.22
N PRO A 157 5.42 7.54 12.01
CA PRO A 157 6.09 8.80 11.70
C PRO A 157 5.06 9.92 11.81
N GLY A 158 5.31 10.91 12.66
CA GLY A 158 4.54 12.15 12.66
C GLY A 158 3.84 12.60 13.95
N GLN A 159 4.24 12.15 15.14
CA GLN A 159 3.82 12.82 16.38
C GLN A 159 4.79 13.96 16.74
N ASP A 160 4.89 14.97 15.88
CA ASP A 160 5.54 16.26 16.19
C ASP A 160 4.66 17.13 17.12
N ASP A 161 3.51 16.62 17.57
CA ASP A 161 2.60 17.26 18.51
C ASP A 161 2.91 16.94 19.99
N GLY A 162 3.98 16.17 20.24
CA GLY A 162 4.38 15.75 21.59
C GLY A 162 3.44 14.70 22.22
N VAL A 163 2.43 14.23 21.50
CA VAL A 163 1.50 13.20 21.97
C VAL A 163 2.10 11.83 21.73
N THR A 164 1.87 10.86 22.61
CA THR A 164 2.22 9.45 22.39
C THR A 164 1.23 8.55 23.11
N TYR A 165 0.87 7.43 22.50
CA TYR A 165 0.09 6.39 23.17
C TYR A 165 0.95 5.16 23.43
N ARG A 166 0.82 4.59 24.63
CA ARG A 166 1.54 3.39 25.04
C ARG A 166 0.56 2.32 25.45
N ILE A 167 0.74 1.12 24.90
CA ILE A 167 0.02 -0.09 25.31
C ILE A 167 0.96 -0.92 26.17
N SER A 168 0.46 -1.37 27.32
CA SER A 168 1.13 -2.32 28.19
C SER A 168 0.13 -3.33 28.73
N TYR A 169 0.63 -4.41 29.34
CA TYR A 169 -0.20 -5.39 30.01
C TYR A 169 0.46 -5.86 31.29
N THR A 170 -0.36 -6.31 32.23
CA THR A 170 0.06 -7.03 33.42
C THR A 170 -0.37 -8.48 33.33
N GLU A 171 0.41 -9.35 33.95
CA GLU A 171 0.09 -10.76 34.09
C GLU A 171 -0.15 -11.10 35.56
N ARG A 172 -0.92 -12.17 35.80
CA ARG A 172 -1.03 -12.81 37.11
C ARG A 172 -0.82 -14.31 36.96
N LEU A 173 -0.31 -14.94 38.01
CA LEU A 173 -0.25 -16.40 38.10
C LEU A 173 -1.67 -16.96 38.16
N ASP A 174 -2.01 -17.83 37.20
CA ASP A 174 -3.18 -18.69 37.31
C ASP A 174 -2.77 -19.98 38.04
N GLU A 175 -3.25 -20.16 39.27
CA GLU A 175 -2.89 -21.30 40.12
C GLU A 175 -3.30 -22.66 39.52
N LYS A 176 -4.34 -22.70 38.69
CA LYS A 176 -4.82 -23.95 38.06
C LYS A 176 -3.98 -24.33 36.86
N LEU A 177 -3.56 -23.33 36.08
CA LEU A 177 -2.73 -23.53 34.89
C LEU A 177 -1.24 -23.65 35.25
N GLY A 178 -0.82 -23.08 36.37
CA GLY A 178 0.57 -23.12 36.85
C GLY A 178 1.50 -22.13 36.14
N PHE A 179 0.96 -21.17 35.39
CA PHE A 179 1.72 -20.14 34.69
C PHE A 179 0.97 -18.80 34.68
N ASN A 180 1.68 -17.74 34.30
CA ASN A 180 1.13 -16.39 34.22
C ASN A 180 0.20 -16.23 33.03
N VAL A 181 -1.00 -15.69 33.27
CA VAL A 181 -1.97 -15.29 32.24
C VAL A 181 -2.16 -13.79 32.27
N THR A 182 -2.57 -13.20 31.15
CA THR A 182 -2.94 -11.78 31.08
C THR A 182 -3.99 -11.44 32.14
N ASP A 183 -3.72 -10.42 32.93
CA ASP A 183 -4.65 -9.89 33.92
C ASP A 183 -5.36 -8.64 33.41
N GLN A 184 -4.59 -7.69 32.86
CA GLN A 184 -5.13 -6.43 32.38
C GLN A 184 -4.25 -5.85 31.27
N SER A 185 -4.87 -5.31 30.23
CA SER A 185 -4.21 -4.43 29.27
C SER A 185 -4.51 -2.97 29.59
N VAL A 186 -3.57 -2.11 29.28
CA VAL A 186 -3.63 -0.68 29.60
C VAL A 186 -3.21 0.11 28.36
N ILE A 187 -3.94 1.19 28.08
CA ILE A 187 -3.50 2.23 27.15
C ILE A 187 -3.35 3.54 27.90
N GLN A 188 -2.22 4.22 27.66
CA GLN A 188 -1.88 5.48 28.28
C GLN A 188 -1.66 6.55 27.22
N LYS A 189 -2.17 7.76 27.45
CA LYS A 189 -1.81 8.94 26.68
C LYS A 189 -0.73 9.72 27.41
N TRP A 190 0.32 10.08 26.68
CA TRP A 190 1.42 10.91 27.12
C TRP A 190 1.45 12.18 26.26
N VAL A 191 1.74 13.32 26.88
CA VAL A 191 1.95 14.61 26.20
C VAL A 191 3.23 15.21 26.77
N ASP A 192 4.20 15.50 25.91
CA ASP A 192 5.52 16.03 26.27
C ASP A 192 6.21 15.20 27.37
N GLY A 193 6.07 13.88 27.29
CA GLY A 193 6.64 12.93 28.24
C GLY A 193 5.91 12.84 29.59
N GLN A 194 4.77 13.52 29.77
CA GLN A 194 3.92 13.40 30.97
C GLN A 194 2.67 12.58 30.67
N GLN A 195 2.35 11.63 31.55
CA GLN A 195 1.13 10.84 31.43
C GLN A 195 -0.09 11.73 31.74
N VAL A 196 -1.01 11.82 30.78
CA VAL A 196 -2.24 12.62 30.89
C VAL A 196 -3.39 11.77 31.42
N TRP A 197 -3.55 10.56 30.90
CA TRP A 197 -4.60 9.63 31.34
C TRP A 197 -4.21 8.18 31.08
N GLU A 198 -4.97 7.27 31.70
CA GLU A 198 -4.85 5.83 31.54
C GLU A 198 -6.24 5.19 31.44
N ALA A 199 -6.40 4.24 30.52
CA ALA A 199 -7.58 3.39 30.41
C ALA A 199 -7.18 1.90 30.50
N SER A 200 -7.99 1.12 31.20
CA SER A 200 -7.65 -0.23 31.65
C SER A 200 -8.71 -1.26 31.25
N PHE A 201 -8.29 -2.42 30.75
CA PHE A 201 -9.16 -3.47 30.21
C PHE A 201 -8.79 -4.86 30.74
N LYS A 202 -9.73 -5.55 31.38
CA LYS A 202 -9.47 -6.87 32.01
C LYS A 202 -9.65 -8.08 31.09
N ASN A 203 -10.57 -8.00 30.13
CA ASN A 203 -10.95 -9.12 29.27
C ASN A 203 -10.54 -8.90 27.80
N LEU A 204 -9.52 -8.07 27.60
CA LEU A 204 -9.10 -7.59 26.30
C LEU A 204 -7.57 -7.54 26.31
N TRP A 205 -6.94 -8.35 25.47
CA TRP A 205 -5.56 -8.16 25.10
C TRP A 205 -5.51 -7.05 24.04
N LEU A 206 -4.82 -5.95 24.33
CA LEU A 206 -4.68 -4.85 23.38
C LEU A 206 -3.55 -5.13 22.41
N ASP A 207 -3.89 -5.22 21.12
CA ASP A 207 -2.90 -5.40 20.06
C ASP A 207 -2.44 -4.04 19.53
N SER A 208 -3.35 -3.10 19.31
CA SER A 208 -3.04 -1.79 18.74
C SER A 208 -4.17 -0.76 18.96
N TYR A 209 -4.00 0.43 18.39
CA TYR A 209 -4.92 1.55 18.47
C TYR A 209 -4.95 2.39 17.18
N ALA A 210 -6.02 3.16 17.00
CA ALA A 210 -6.18 4.17 15.94
C ALA A 210 -6.69 5.48 16.56
N VAL A 211 -6.07 6.61 16.19
CA VAL A 211 -6.47 7.93 16.69
C VAL A 211 -7.67 8.46 15.89
N LEU A 212 -8.69 8.97 16.59
CA LEU A 212 -9.91 9.53 16.03
C LEU A 212 -10.18 10.91 16.64
N GLY A 213 -9.55 11.94 16.07
CA GLY A 213 -9.53 13.27 16.69
C GLY A 213 -8.90 13.21 18.08
N ASP A 214 -9.62 13.69 19.10
CA ASP A 214 -9.14 13.63 20.49
C ASP A 214 -9.39 12.29 21.19
N SER A 215 -10.13 11.38 20.55
CA SER A 215 -10.42 10.05 21.06
C SER A 215 -9.49 9.01 20.44
N VAL A 216 -9.45 7.82 21.03
CA VAL A 216 -8.70 6.68 20.53
C VAL A 216 -9.60 5.46 20.45
N ILE A 217 -9.55 4.78 19.31
CA ILE A 217 -10.08 3.44 19.17
C ILE A 217 -8.98 2.46 19.50
N VAL A 218 -9.23 1.59 20.48
CA VAL A 218 -8.33 0.49 20.81
C VAL A 218 -8.94 -0.82 20.36
N TYR A 219 -8.08 -1.74 19.95
CA TYR A 219 -8.53 -3.04 19.48
C TYR A 219 -7.54 -4.14 19.83
N GLY A 220 -8.08 -5.34 19.81
CA GLY A 220 -7.30 -6.55 19.97
C GLY A 220 -8.23 -7.73 20.11
N GLN A 221 -7.94 -8.60 21.08
CA GLN A 221 -8.56 -9.91 21.13
C GLN A 221 -8.78 -10.42 22.54
N THR A 222 -9.63 -11.44 22.67
CA THR A 222 -9.75 -12.19 23.92
C THR A 222 -8.38 -12.79 24.27
N PRO A 223 -7.86 -12.56 25.50
CA PRO A 223 -6.65 -13.24 25.95
C PRO A 223 -6.85 -14.76 25.95
N THR A 224 -5.98 -15.49 25.26
CA THR A 224 -6.00 -16.96 25.18
C THR A 224 -4.62 -17.53 25.49
N TRP A 225 -4.56 -18.68 26.14
CA TRP A 225 -3.31 -19.41 26.41
C TRP A 225 -3.20 -20.71 25.60
N SER A 226 -4.23 -21.05 24.82
CA SER A 226 -4.26 -22.21 23.94
C SER A 226 -4.95 -21.85 22.63
N SER A 227 -4.41 -22.35 21.51
CA SER A 227 -5.01 -22.23 20.18
C SER A 227 -6.34 -22.99 20.04
N GLU A 228 -6.68 -23.85 21.00
CA GLU A 228 -7.98 -24.53 21.02
C GLU A 228 -9.12 -23.60 21.46
N GLN A 229 -8.80 -22.55 22.22
CA GLN A 229 -9.78 -21.60 22.75
C GLN A 229 -10.33 -20.70 21.65
N THR A 230 -11.62 -20.37 21.77
CA THR A 230 -12.23 -19.35 20.92
C THR A 230 -11.60 -17.99 21.21
N GLN A 231 -11.17 -17.31 20.16
CA GLN A 231 -10.57 -15.99 20.24
C GLN A 231 -11.46 -15.01 19.46
N TYR A 232 -12.01 -14.03 20.17
CA TYR A 232 -12.84 -13.01 19.56
C TYR A 232 -12.04 -11.74 19.39
N ALA A 233 -12.28 -11.02 18.31
CA ALA A 233 -11.79 -9.67 18.14
C ALA A 233 -12.64 -8.69 18.96
N TRP A 234 -12.03 -7.59 19.38
CA TRP A 234 -12.67 -6.58 20.21
C TRP A 234 -12.27 -5.17 19.79
N LEU A 235 -13.17 -4.23 20.03
CA LEU A 235 -13.03 -2.81 19.74
C LEU A 235 -13.52 -2.00 20.93
N ALA A 236 -12.85 -0.91 21.29
CA ALA A 236 -13.36 0.04 22.28
C ALA A 236 -12.98 1.48 21.94
N LEU A 237 -13.83 2.43 22.33
CA LEU A 237 -13.54 3.86 22.24
C LEU A 237 -13.16 4.41 23.61
N VAL A 238 -11.98 5.01 23.67
CA VAL A 238 -11.49 5.80 24.80
C VAL A 238 -11.57 7.26 24.42
N ASP A 239 -12.30 8.06 25.19
CA ASP A 239 -12.42 9.50 24.91
C ASP A 239 -11.16 10.29 25.31
N ALA A 240 -11.19 11.59 25.05
CA ALA A 240 -10.09 12.51 25.34
C ALA A 240 -9.66 12.55 26.82
N SER A 241 -10.52 12.12 27.75
CA SER A 241 -10.26 12.07 29.19
C SER A 241 -9.73 10.72 29.69
N GLY A 242 -9.61 9.72 28.80
CA GLY A 242 -9.27 8.36 29.16
C GLY A 242 -10.46 7.50 29.59
N GLN A 243 -11.70 7.98 29.41
CA GLN A 243 -12.89 7.21 29.75
C GLN A 243 -13.27 6.26 28.62
N ILE A 244 -13.46 4.98 28.94
CA ILE A 244 -14.02 3.98 28.02
C ILE A 244 -15.51 4.29 27.81
N ARG A 245 -15.88 4.67 26.60
CA ARG A 245 -17.26 5.05 26.24
C ARG A 245 -18.10 3.87 25.82
N TRP A 246 -17.51 2.96 25.06
CA TRP A 246 -18.10 1.70 24.66
C TRP A 246 -17.01 0.67 24.39
N GLN A 247 -17.40 -0.61 24.47
CA GLN A 247 -16.54 -1.76 24.18
C GLN A 247 -17.41 -2.84 23.53
N HIS A 248 -16.95 -3.38 22.41
CA HIS A 248 -17.67 -4.37 21.61
C HIS A 248 -16.79 -5.58 21.31
N VAL A 249 -17.41 -6.75 21.37
CA VAL A 249 -16.88 -7.96 20.75
C VAL A 249 -17.36 -8.02 19.30
N MET A 250 -16.47 -8.39 18.38
CA MET A 250 -16.80 -8.67 16.99
C MET A 250 -17.50 -10.03 16.95
N ASP A 251 -18.83 -10.05 17.00
CA ASP A 251 -19.63 -11.29 16.91
C ASP A 251 -19.95 -11.61 15.45
N ASN A 252 -18.92 -11.98 14.69
CA ASN A 252 -19.03 -12.33 13.27
C ASN A 252 -19.23 -13.85 13.04
N GLY A 253 -19.37 -14.63 14.11
CA GLY A 253 -19.58 -16.08 14.03
C GLY A 253 -18.30 -16.90 13.77
N PHE A 254 -17.12 -16.32 13.93
CA PHE A 254 -15.84 -17.03 13.79
C PHE A 254 -15.36 -17.61 15.11
N LYS A 255 -14.60 -18.70 15.05
CA LYS A 255 -13.93 -19.28 16.22
C LYS A 255 -12.65 -18.51 16.57
N HIS A 256 -11.94 -18.02 15.55
CA HIS A 256 -10.74 -17.23 15.71
C HIS A 256 -10.87 -15.97 14.88
N GLU A 257 -10.84 -14.81 15.52
CA GLU A 257 -10.90 -13.53 14.85
C GLU A 257 -9.96 -12.53 15.50
N TYR A 258 -9.22 -11.80 14.66
CA TYR A 258 -8.40 -10.65 15.07
C TYR A 258 -8.65 -9.48 14.13
N ILE A 259 -8.42 -8.26 14.63
CA ILE A 259 -8.47 -7.03 13.82
C ILE A 259 -7.07 -6.73 13.30
N GLY A 260 -6.94 -6.57 11.98
CA GLY A 260 -5.69 -6.17 11.34
C GLY A 260 -5.54 -4.67 11.18
N ALA A 261 -6.64 -3.96 10.92
CA ALA A 261 -6.61 -2.50 10.75
C ALA A 261 -7.93 -1.85 11.14
N VAL A 262 -7.85 -0.62 11.67
CA VAL A 262 -8.99 0.25 11.95
C VAL A 262 -8.71 1.62 11.34
N LEU A 263 -9.63 2.09 10.50
CA LEU A 263 -9.50 3.37 9.81
C LEU A 263 -10.64 4.31 10.23
N PRO A 264 -10.34 5.58 10.56
CA PRO A 264 -11.34 6.63 10.57
C PRO A 264 -12.05 6.72 9.20
N ASP A 265 -13.37 6.79 9.23
CA ASP A 265 -14.20 6.98 8.04
C ASP A 265 -15.17 8.15 8.28
N GLU A 266 -15.78 8.68 7.21
CA GLU A 266 -16.58 9.93 7.24
C GLU A 266 -17.59 9.97 8.41
N ASP A 267 -18.31 8.88 8.63
CA ASP A 267 -19.37 8.76 9.64
C ASP A 267 -18.99 7.88 10.85
N GLY A 268 -17.73 7.44 10.94
CA GLY A 268 -17.30 6.55 12.01
C GLY A 268 -16.01 5.81 11.69
N LEU A 269 -16.08 4.48 11.57
CA LEU A 269 -14.92 3.60 11.50
C LEU A 269 -15.13 2.51 10.45
N ALA A 270 -14.07 2.18 9.73
CA ALA A 270 -13.95 0.94 8.98
C ALA A 270 -12.97 0.01 9.72
N VAL A 271 -13.40 -1.23 9.96
CA VAL A 271 -12.65 -2.24 10.70
C VAL A 271 -12.42 -3.44 9.81
N PHE A 272 -11.16 -3.76 9.58
CA PHE A 272 -10.71 -4.93 8.84
C PHE A 272 -10.29 -6.01 9.81
N SER A 273 -11.07 -7.09 9.87
CA SER A 273 -10.78 -8.27 10.70
C SER A 273 -10.63 -9.52 9.86
N ARG A 274 -9.99 -10.55 10.44
CA ARG A 274 -9.77 -11.82 9.78
C ARG A 274 -10.36 -12.97 10.59
N GLY A 275 -11.38 -13.61 10.03
CA GLY A 275 -12.08 -14.75 10.60
C GLY A 275 -11.51 -16.10 10.16
N ASN A 276 -11.33 -17.01 11.12
CA ASN A 276 -10.86 -18.39 10.96
C ASN A 276 -9.63 -18.54 10.06
N LEU A 277 -8.74 -17.55 10.08
CA LEU A 277 -7.53 -17.46 9.25
C LEU A 277 -7.80 -17.54 7.73
N LYS A 278 -9.02 -17.24 7.26
CA LYS A 278 -9.40 -17.38 5.84
C LYS A 278 -10.25 -16.27 5.27
N VAL A 279 -11.05 -15.64 6.13
CA VAL A 279 -12.10 -14.72 5.70
C VAL A 279 -11.71 -13.31 6.10
N LEU A 280 -11.51 -12.44 5.12
CA LEU A 280 -11.39 -11.00 5.36
C LEU A 280 -12.79 -10.43 5.59
N CYS A 281 -12.93 -9.63 6.64
CA CYS A 281 -14.17 -8.98 6.99
C CYS A 281 -13.98 -7.46 6.97
N LEU A 282 -14.96 -6.75 6.40
CA LEU A 282 -15.11 -5.32 6.57
C LEU A 282 -16.34 -5.08 7.43
N SER A 283 -16.16 -4.46 8.59
CA SER A 283 -17.25 -3.95 9.41
C SER A 283 -17.17 -2.43 9.46
N ARG A 284 -18.31 -1.75 9.29
CA ARG A 284 -18.38 -0.30 9.54
C ARG A 284 -19.17 -0.04 10.80
N PHE A 285 -18.68 0.91 11.60
CA PHE A 285 -19.30 1.33 12.84
C PHE A 285 -19.54 2.82 12.80
N ASP A 286 -20.65 3.27 13.38
CA ASP A 286 -20.80 4.68 13.70
C ASP A 286 -19.99 5.06 14.95
N ARG A 287 -20.00 6.35 15.31
CA ARG A 287 -19.27 6.85 16.50
C ARG A 287 -19.82 6.33 17.83
N THR A 288 -21.04 5.79 17.86
CA THR A 288 -21.66 5.19 19.05
C THR A 288 -21.23 3.75 19.27
N GLY A 289 -20.50 3.15 18.31
CA GLY A 289 -20.10 1.75 18.33
C GLY A 289 -21.16 0.83 17.72
N GLN A 290 -22.22 1.37 17.11
CA GLN A 290 -23.21 0.55 16.42
C GLN A 290 -22.69 0.16 15.04
N ARG A 291 -22.71 -1.14 14.74
CA ARG A 291 -22.34 -1.66 13.41
C ARG A 291 -23.39 -1.25 12.37
N THR A 292 -22.97 -0.50 11.36
CA THR A 292 -23.81 -0.02 10.25
C THR A 292 -23.66 -0.88 9.00
N HIS A 293 -22.54 -1.59 8.85
CA HIS A 293 -22.28 -2.47 7.71
C HIS A 293 -21.43 -3.67 8.11
N PHE A 294 -21.63 -4.80 7.41
CA PHE A 294 -20.78 -5.99 7.51
C PHE A 294 -20.72 -6.71 6.17
N SER A 295 -19.52 -7.04 5.72
CA SER A 295 -19.27 -7.87 4.56
C SER A 295 -18.07 -8.79 4.81
N GLN A 296 -18.06 -9.91 4.10
CA GLN A 296 -17.01 -10.91 4.21
C GLN A 296 -16.56 -11.36 2.81
N THR A 297 -15.27 -11.63 2.66
CA THR A 297 -14.67 -12.14 1.43
C THR A 297 -13.64 -13.20 1.80
N GLU A 298 -13.72 -14.37 1.20
CA GLU A 298 -12.70 -15.40 1.41
C GLU A 298 -11.43 -15.00 0.66
N VAL A 299 -10.33 -14.84 1.39
CA VAL A 299 -9.02 -14.47 0.85
C VAL A 299 -7.98 -15.57 1.04
N GLY A 300 -8.29 -16.62 1.80
CA GLY A 300 -7.39 -17.73 2.08
C GLY A 300 -6.39 -17.42 3.19
N SER A 301 -5.20 -18.01 3.13
CA SER A 301 -4.20 -17.98 4.20
C SER A 301 -3.50 -16.63 4.41
N TYR A 302 -3.97 -15.57 3.74
CA TYR A 302 -3.46 -14.20 3.85
C TYR A 302 -3.89 -13.49 5.14
N GLY A 303 -2.92 -12.98 5.89
CA GLY A 303 -3.12 -12.07 7.02
C GLY A 303 -3.18 -10.61 6.59
N ILE A 304 -3.89 -9.78 7.35
CA ILE A 304 -3.97 -8.33 7.13
C ILE A 304 -2.71 -7.67 7.70
N ARG A 305 -2.02 -6.87 6.89
CA ARG A 305 -0.81 -6.12 7.28
C ARG A 305 -1.10 -4.64 7.51
N ASN A 306 -1.80 -4.03 6.57
CA ASN A 306 -2.13 -2.61 6.61
C ASN A 306 -3.40 -2.34 5.80
N ALA A 307 -4.05 -1.19 6.00
CA ALA A 307 -5.14 -0.71 5.18
C ALA A 307 -5.10 0.81 5.05
N ALA A 308 -5.59 1.33 3.94
CA ALA A 308 -5.74 2.76 3.69
C ALA A 308 -7.14 3.08 3.18
N ARG A 309 -7.67 4.25 3.56
CA ARG A 309 -8.93 4.76 3.05
C ARG A 309 -8.68 5.40 1.68
N LEU A 310 -9.52 5.04 0.71
CA LEU A 310 -9.60 5.67 -0.59
C LEU A 310 -10.92 6.47 -0.71
N ALA A 311 -11.02 7.40 -1.65
CA ALA A 311 -12.21 8.18 -1.91
C ALA A 311 -13.43 7.29 -2.18
N ASP A 312 -13.24 6.22 -2.97
CA ASP A 312 -14.26 5.27 -3.40
C ASP A 312 -14.27 3.94 -2.62
N GLY A 313 -13.40 3.78 -1.61
CA GLY A 313 -13.26 2.51 -0.92
C GLY A 313 -12.01 2.42 -0.05
N TYR A 314 -11.29 1.31 -0.19
CA TYR A 314 -10.13 0.98 0.63
C TYR A 314 -9.09 0.21 -0.18
N LEU A 315 -7.83 0.38 0.22
CA LEU A 315 -6.72 -0.46 -0.19
C LEU A 315 -6.28 -1.28 1.03
N VAL A 316 -6.18 -2.61 0.90
CA VAL A 316 -5.78 -3.49 2.00
C VAL A 316 -4.57 -4.30 1.58
N GLN A 317 -3.51 -4.26 2.38
CA GLN A 317 -2.32 -5.08 2.21
C GLN A 317 -2.49 -6.41 2.95
N LEU A 318 -2.30 -7.49 2.22
CA LEU A 318 -2.44 -8.85 2.65
C LEU A 318 -1.10 -9.59 2.51
N LEU A 319 -0.69 -10.36 3.52
CA LEU A 319 0.53 -11.19 3.48
C LEU A 319 0.17 -12.66 3.65
N ASP A 320 0.72 -13.49 2.77
CA ASP A 320 0.86 -14.93 2.99
C ASP A 320 2.35 -15.30 2.95
N TYR A 321 2.86 -15.99 3.96
CA TYR A 321 4.29 -16.34 4.04
C TYR A 321 4.76 -17.30 2.93
N ALA A 322 3.85 -18.02 2.28
CA ALA A 322 4.15 -18.92 1.17
C ALA A 322 3.87 -18.31 -0.20
N GLN A 323 2.87 -17.43 -0.31
CA GLN A 323 2.45 -16.83 -1.59
C GLN A 323 2.93 -15.39 -1.80
N GLY A 324 3.47 -14.75 -0.75
CA GLY A 324 3.91 -13.36 -0.78
C GLY A 324 2.82 -12.36 -0.42
N ASP A 325 3.18 -11.08 -0.56
CA ASP A 325 2.28 -9.96 -0.33
C ASP A 325 1.38 -9.68 -1.53
N ARG A 326 0.20 -9.12 -1.24
CA ARG A 326 -0.69 -8.55 -2.25
C ARG A 326 -1.46 -7.36 -1.71
N LEU A 327 -1.84 -6.46 -2.60
CA LEU A 327 -2.81 -5.40 -2.34
C LEU A 327 -4.17 -5.83 -2.88
N ILE A 328 -5.24 -5.48 -2.18
CA ILE A 328 -6.60 -5.59 -2.70
C ILE A 328 -7.30 -4.24 -2.62
N LYS A 329 -8.01 -3.87 -3.67
CA LYS A 329 -8.91 -2.72 -3.66
C LYS A 329 -10.31 -3.22 -3.33
N MET A 330 -10.94 -2.60 -2.34
CA MET A 330 -12.30 -2.93 -1.91
C MET A 330 -13.17 -1.68 -1.98
N THR A 331 -14.40 -1.82 -2.43
CA THR A 331 -15.40 -0.75 -2.38
C THR A 331 -15.87 -0.50 -0.94
N ARG A 332 -16.58 0.60 -0.70
CA ARG A 332 -17.11 0.94 0.65
C ARG A 332 -18.10 -0.08 1.24
N ASP A 333 -18.78 -0.85 0.39
CA ASP A 333 -19.65 -1.96 0.80
C ASP A 333 -18.89 -3.30 0.97
N GLY A 334 -17.57 -3.27 0.78
CA GLY A 334 -16.67 -4.40 0.97
C GLY A 334 -16.70 -5.44 -0.14
N THR A 335 -17.15 -5.05 -1.33
CA THR A 335 -16.95 -5.84 -2.55
C THR A 335 -15.48 -5.73 -2.99
N LEU A 336 -14.87 -6.87 -3.32
CA LEU A 336 -13.53 -6.87 -3.92
C LEU A 336 -13.60 -6.27 -5.33
N ALA A 337 -12.94 -5.13 -5.53
CA ALA A 337 -12.89 -4.43 -6.80
C ALA A 337 -11.70 -4.90 -7.65
N ASP A 338 -10.53 -5.05 -7.02
CA ASP A 338 -9.30 -5.45 -7.72
C ASP A 338 -8.28 -6.09 -6.76
N ALA A 339 -7.27 -6.77 -7.31
CA ALA A 339 -6.18 -7.38 -6.56
C ALA A 339 -4.85 -7.30 -7.34
N TYR A 340 -3.80 -6.85 -6.65
CA TYR A 340 -2.48 -6.61 -7.21
C TYR A 340 -1.42 -7.39 -6.45
N THR A 341 -0.54 -8.06 -7.18
CA THR A 341 0.70 -8.64 -6.63
C THR A 341 1.86 -7.78 -7.08
N TYR A 342 2.87 -7.63 -6.23
CA TYR A 342 4.06 -6.83 -6.54
C TYR A 342 5.33 -7.60 -6.17
N GLY A 343 6.38 -7.40 -6.96
CA GLY A 343 7.65 -8.11 -6.81
C GLY A 343 8.60 -7.80 -7.98
N SER A 344 9.89 -8.09 -7.79
CA SER A 344 10.93 -8.05 -8.82
C SER A 344 11.68 -9.38 -8.83
N GLU A 345 12.40 -9.69 -9.89
CA GLU A 345 13.32 -10.83 -9.93
C GLU A 345 14.51 -10.64 -8.98
N ASP A 346 14.98 -9.39 -8.86
CA ASP A 346 16.22 -9.05 -8.15
C ASP A 346 16.00 -8.54 -6.72
N GLU A 347 14.79 -8.05 -6.41
CA GLU A 347 14.48 -7.34 -5.17
C GLU A 347 13.19 -7.83 -4.51
N ASN A 348 13.18 -7.81 -3.18
CA ASN A 348 11.97 -7.93 -2.37
C ASN A 348 11.49 -6.53 -1.97
N TYR A 349 10.23 -6.22 -2.30
CA TYR A 349 9.60 -4.97 -1.92
C TYR A 349 8.72 -5.16 -0.68
N TYR A 350 8.80 -4.20 0.23
CA TYR A 350 8.00 -4.14 1.44
C TYR A 350 7.28 -2.81 1.48
N ILE A 351 5.95 -2.86 1.52
CA ILE A 351 5.13 -1.67 1.76
C ILE A 351 5.05 -1.47 3.27
N ALA A 352 5.55 -0.33 3.74
CA ALA A 352 5.55 0.07 5.13
C ALA A 352 4.26 0.84 5.48
N ASP A 353 3.82 1.74 4.60
CA ASP A 353 2.60 2.51 4.82
C ASP A 353 1.89 2.91 3.51
N MET A 354 0.61 3.23 3.61
CA MET A 354 -0.25 3.58 2.49
C MET A 354 -1.20 4.72 2.87
N ALA A 355 -1.32 5.73 2.01
CA ALA A 355 -2.26 6.82 2.21
C ALA A 355 -2.80 7.34 0.88
N GLU A 356 -4.02 7.85 0.86
CA GLU A 356 -4.49 8.69 -0.24
C GLU A 356 -4.18 10.16 0.06
N PHE A 357 -3.55 10.84 -0.89
CA PHE A 357 -3.29 12.27 -0.83
C PHE A 357 -3.61 12.92 -2.18
N ALA A 358 -4.52 13.91 -2.16
CA ALA A 358 -4.94 14.66 -3.34
C ALA A 358 -5.38 13.78 -4.54
N GLY A 359 -6.10 12.68 -4.28
CA GLY A 359 -6.58 11.77 -5.32
C GLY A 359 -5.51 10.83 -5.87
N LYS A 360 -4.35 10.70 -5.21
CA LYS A 360 -3.30 9.74 -5.52
C LYS A 360 -3.06 8.81 -4.35
N ILE A 361 -2.72 7.57 -4.63
CA ILE A 361 -2.29 6.61 -3.63
C ILE A 361 -0.78 6.74 -3.47
N CYS A 362 -0.33 7.06 -2.26
CA CYS A 362 1.07 7.11 -1.87
C CYS A 362 1.41 5.85 -1.08
N LEU A 363 2.39 5.08 -1.55
CA LEU A 363 2.91 3.91 -0.85
C LEU A 363 4.33 4.23 -0.37
N SER A 364 4.51 4.27 0.95
CA SER A 364 5.83 4.29 1.57
C SER A 364 6.35 2.87 1.59
N ALA A 365 7.48 2.63 0.94
CA ALA A 365 8.01 1.29 0.74
C ALA A 365 9.54 1.27 0.87
N TYR A 366 10.09 0.07 0.97
CA TYR A 366 11.53 -0.15 0.79
C TYR A 366 11.77 -1.45 0.02
N ALA A 367 12.92 -1.49 -0.66
CA ALA A 367 13.41 -2.65 -1.36
C ALA A 367 14.69 -3.17 -0.71
N VAL A 368 14.86 -4.49 -0.71
CA VAL A 368 16.11 -5.16 -0.35
C VAL A 368 16.47 -6.19 -1.42
N PRO A 369 17.77 -6.45 -1.67
CA PRO A 369 18.19 -7.49 -2.60
C PRO A 369 17.64 -8.87 -2.23
N ARG A 370 17.25 -9.66 -3.22
CA ARG A 370 16.89 -11.06 -3.02
C ARG A 370 18.11 -11.91 -2.70
N MET A 371 17.93 -12.88 -1.81
CA MET A 371 18.92 -13.93 -1.57
C MET A 371 18.87 -14.97 -2.70
N ALA A 372 19.98 -15.65 -2.94
CA ALA A 372 20.03 -16.78 -3.87
C ALA A 372 19.14 -17.95 -3.39
N ASP A 373 18.52 -18.65 -4.34
CA ASP A 373 17.51 -19.70 -4.09
C ASP A 373 18.03 -20.92 -3.30
N ASP A 374 19.34 -21.12 -3.23
CA ASP A 374 19.98 -22.26 -2.55
C ASP A 374 20.26 -22.04 -1.05
N MET A 375 19.84 -20.90 -0.51
CA MET A 375 20.16 -20.51 0.86
C MET A 375 19.11 -20.95 1.89
N PRO A 376 19.54 -21.38 3.09
CA PRO A 376 18.63 -21.76 4.15
C PRO A 376 17.79 -20.55 4.57
N HIS A 377 16.47 -20.71 4.56
CA HIS A 377 15.51 -19.73 5.03
C HIS A 377 15.85 -19.26 6.46
N THR A 378 16.47 -18.09 6.58
CA THR A 378 16.67 -17.46 7.89
C THR A 378 15.44 -16.64 8.25
N SER A 379 15.15 -16.48 9.53
CA SER A 379 14.02 -15.68 10.02
C SER A 379 14.16 -14.16 9.79
N HIS A 380 15.22 -13.71 9.11
CA HIS A 380 15.59 -12.30 8.93
C HIS A 380 15.80 -11.98 7.45
N TYR A 381 14.79 -12.24 6.61
CA TYR A 381 14.87 -12.11 5.15
C TYR A 381 15.38 -10.75 4.66
N GLU A 382 15.08 -9.66 5.38
CA GLU A 382 15.44 -8.31 4.93
C GLU A 382 16.94 -7.99 5.05
N ILE A 383 17.62 -8.55 6.05
CA ILE A 383 19.06 -8.35 6.28
C ILE A 383 19.89 -9.58 5.89
N GLY A 384 19.26 -10.58 5.28
CA GLY A 384 19.90 -11.83 4.85
C GLY A 384 21.20 -11.61 4.07
N PRO A 385 21.21 -10.75 3.02
CA PRO A 385 22.42 -10.45 2.26
C PRO A 385 23.55 -9.82 3.11
N VAL A 386 23.21 -8.93 4.04
CA VAL A 386 24.17 -8.31 4.97
C VAL A 386 24.79 -9.35 5.90
N LEU A 387 23.95 -10.22 6.47
CA LEU A 387 24.40 -11.29 7.34
C LEU A 387 25.31 -12.26 6.58
N GLU A 388 24.97 -12.61 5.34
CA GLU A 388 25.79 -13.46 4.48
C GLU A 388 27.18 -12.88 4.27
N GLU A 389 27.28 -11.59 3.91
CA GLU A 389 28.57 -10.93 3.71
C GLU A 389 29.44 -11.02 4.97
N ILE A 390 28.83 -10.77 6.15
CA ILE A 390 29.51 -10.84 7.45
C ILE A 390 29.99 -12.27 7.75
N TYR A 391 29.12 -13.28 7.58
CA TYR A 391 29.44 -14.67 7.85
C TYR A 391 30.50 -15.22 6.89
N ALA A 392 30.40 -14.91 5.60
CA ALA A 392 31.38 -15.29 4.58
C ALA A 392 32.75 -14.63 4.82
N GLY A 393 32.73 -13.36 5.24
CA GLY A 393 33.93 -12.60 5.63
C GLY A 393 34.52 -13.01 6.99
N LYS A 394 33.78 -13.77 7.80
CA LYS A 394 34.08 -14.08 9.21
C LYS A 394 34.29 -12.82 10.07
N ASP A 395 33.58 -11.74 9.74
CA ASP A 395 33.72 -10.43 10.38
C ASP A 395 32.81 -10.31 11.62
N PHE A 396 33.10 -11.12 12.64
CA PHE A 396 32.25 -11.20 13.84
C PHE A 396 32.46 -10.07 14.86
N GLU A 397 33.49 -9.23 14.65
CA GLU A 397 33.83 -8.08 15.51
C GLU A 397 33.52 -6.74 14.82
N ILE A 398 32.56 -6.73 13.90
CA ILE A 398 32.15 -5.54 13.15
C ILE A 398 31.69 -4.41 14.09
N SER A 399 32.23 -3.20 13.88
CA SER A 399 31.81 -1.99 14.62
C SER A 399 30.35 -1.62 14.31
N ASN A 400 29.68 -0.95 15.26
CA ASN A 400 28.32 -0.45 15.06
C ASN A 400 28.21 0.48 13.84
N GLU A 401 29.19 1.34 13.61
CA GLU A 401 29.23 2.27 12.47
C GLU A 401 29.27 1.50 11.14
N ALA A 402 30.18 0.53 11.02
CA ALA A 402 30.31 -0.30 9.83
C ALA A 402 29.07 -1.18 9.58
N LEU A 403 28.50 -1.77 10.63
CA LEU A 403 27.26 -2.55 10.53
C LEU A 403 26.08 -1.68 10.10
N THR A 404 25.96 -0.48 10.67
CA THR A 404 24.90 0.49 10.32
C THR A 404 25.01 0.87 8.84
N GLN A 405 26.22 1.14 8.34
CA GLN A 405 26.41 1.46 6.93
C GLN A 405 26.01 0.29 6.02
N LYS A 406 26.45 -0.94 6.34
CA LYS A 406 26.08 -2.13 5.56
C LYS A 406 24.57 -2.36 5.51
N VAL A 407 23.90 -2.19 6.64
CA VAL A 407 22.43 -2.28 6.69
C VAL A 407 21.81 -1.18 5.84
N ARG A 408 22.27 0.08 5.93
CA ARG A 408 21.73 1.16 5.10
C ARG A 408 21.91 0.91 3.61
N ASP A 409 23.09 0.46 3.20
CA ASP A 409 23.41 0.18 1.79
C ASP A 409 22.56 -0.98 1.21
N ASN A 410 21.98 -1.82 2.07
CA ASN A 410 21.10 -2.92 1.68
C ASN A 410 19.63 -2.48 1.47
N TYR A 411 19.23 -1.30 1.92
CA TYR A 411 17.85 -0.83 1.83
C TYR A 411 17.75 0.35 0.87
N THR A 412 16.81 0.25 -0.07
CA THR A 412 16.40 1.38 -0.91
C THR A 412 15.04 1.86 -0.47
N ALA A 413 14.93 3.08 0.05
CA ALA A 413 13.65 3.67 0.42
C ALA A 413 12.95 4.26 -0.80
N LEU A 414 11.65 3.96 -0.92
CA LEU A 414 10.83 4.25 -2.07
C LEU A 414 9.54 4.95 -1.64
N LEU A 415 9.16 5.98 -2.39
CA LEU A 415 7.79 6.51 -2.37
C LEU A 415 7.17 6.24 -3.74
N LEU A 416 6.16 5.37 -3.78
CA LEU A 416 5.39 5.11 -5.00
C LEU A 416 4.14 5.97 -5.00
N ILE A 417 3.93 6.71 -6.09
CA ILE A 417 2.71 7.50 -6.31
C ILE A 417 1.93 6.86 -7.45
N CYS A 418 0.76 6.33 -7.10
CA CYS A 418 -0.11 5.57 -7.98
C CYS A 418 -1.44 6.31 -8.21
N ASP A 419 -2.03 6.05 -9.37
CA ASP A 419 -3.44 6.37 -9.61
C ASP A 419 -4.35 5.47 -8.75
N PRO A 420 -5.51 5.98 -8.30
CA PRO A 420 -6.39 5.29 -7.35
C PRO A 420 -7.15 4.08 -7.89
#